data_AF-A0A9X2F8I7-F1
#
_entry.id   AF-A0A9X2F8I7-F1
#
_cell.length_a   1.000
_cell.length_b   1.000
_cell.length_c   1.000
_cell.angle_alpha   90.00
_cell.angle_beta   90.00
_cell.angle_gamma   90.00
#
_symmetry.space_group_name_H-M   'P 1'
#
loop_
_entity.id
_entity.type
_entity.pdbx_description
1 polymer ?
#
loop_
_entity_poly.entity_id
_entity_poly.type
_entity_poly.pdbx_seq_one_letter_code
_entity_poly.pdbx_strand_id
1 'polypeptide(L)'
;MSRIASASEWLLRSPLIWGGMASMFMYALLKQDIIHSPLLDRYLMGHWIEVGTTVLFFIAMAAIAFRALSLIPQNMVLERTLLEPPTVGGQPTSDAPRLAEQLDDVPPLLQETYLVRRLRAALEFVRRKDSAETLDKQLHHLEEVDLDRMSSGYALVRVVLWAVPSLGFLGTVIGIAAAIGHLSFDADNIVESLKQVIPPLTSAFDTTTLSLALSIPIMFSKFVVERMEQNVLEKVDARTEEELVGRFFEYGSANDPQVAAVRRMAEQVVRTVEAMSTRQGQILQDTIEESHRHWADITSATGKLLDESLQATLHDSLERHAQTLTSATDRQVQALEHLLGHQLSAMNTNIEKQIGMLNDGVQRNVNAIENGVVNRMGLVDDVFAKQIGELENMVNKQVEVLSLAIQSQADMVQQGTGDLIGRLRDGLERMAELLVEALHKHGETLTRSEEELAQENRRHLSEVEAALGEAMVLSADRQEKLVSQSERMLKDMQAALVDAAGATVEQQQQLVRQGDILLKVVDATGQVKQLEETLNQNLATLGRTHNFEETLLSLSAAIQLLSARMGRDGVNRPHVEFDGPSTGTPASHAA
;
A
#
# COMPACT_ATOMS: atom_id res chain seq x y z
N MET A 1 -36.41 28.60 0.12
CA MET A 1 -36.70 29.62 -0.92
C MET A 1 -36.27 29.22 -2.33
N SER A 2 -35.49 28.15 -2.55
CA SER A 2 -34.95 27.80 -3.88
C SER A 2 -35.97 27.22 -4.88
N ARG A 3 -36.94 26.40 -4.44
CA ARG A 3 -37.94 25.78 -5.35
C ARG A 3 -38.99 26.75 -5.92
N ILE A 4 -39.33 27.79 -5.16
CA ILE A 4 -40.29 28.82 -5.60
C ILE A 4 -39.61 29.78 -6.58
N ALA A 5 -38.34 30.13 -6.32
CA ALA A 5 -37.54 30.92 -7.26
C ALA A 5 -37.35 30.16 -8.59
N SER A 6 -36.95 28.89 -8.56
CA SER A 6 -36.77 28.09 -9.78
C SER A 6 -38.08 27.86 -10.56
N ALA A 7 -39.20 27.67 -9.84
CA ALA A 7 -40.50 27.56 -10.48
C ALA A 7 -40.94 28.89 -11.11
N SER A 8 -40.73 30.01 -10.43
CA SER A 8 -41.03 31.34 -10.97
C SER A 8 -40.19 31.67 -12.21
N GLU A 9 -38.92 31.27 -12.23
CA GLU A 9 -38.01 31.48 -13.35
C GLU A 9 -38.35 30.60 -14.56
N TRP A 10 -38.76 29.35 -14.30
CA TRP A 10 -39.28 28.44 -15.34
C TRP A 10 -40.60 28.94 -15.94
N LEU A 11 -41.52 29.44 -15.11
CA LEU A 11 -42.77 30.05 -15.54
C LEU A 11 -42.51 31.32 -16.37
N LEU A 12 -41.58 32.18 -15.94
CA LEU A 12 -41.23 33.41 -16.65
C LEU A 12 -40.55 33.15 -18.00
N ARG A 13 -39.83 32.04 -18.15
CA ARG A 13 -39.19 31.63 -19.42
C ARG A 13 -40.11 30.81 -20.33
N SER A 14 -41.35 30.51 -19.93
CA SER A 14 -42.26 29.68 -20.73
C SER A 14 -42.98 30.49 -21.82
N PRO A 15 -42.76 30.18 -23.11
CA PRO A 15 -43.39 30.90 -24.23
C PRO A 15 -44.91 30.65 -24.31
N LEU A 16 -45.41 29.56 -23.73
CA LEU A 16 -46.83 29.23 -23.71
C LEU A 16 -47.63 30.26 -22.90
N ILE A 17 -47.06 30.70 -21.77
CA ILE A 17 -47.71 31.64 -20.85
C ILE A 17 -47.74 33.04 -21.45
N TRP A 18 -46.60 33.50 -21.97
CA TRP A 18 -46.51 34.81 -22.63
C TRP A 18 -47.35 34.88 -23.90
N GLY A 19 -47.37 33.81 -24.70
CA GLY A 19 -48.27 33.71 -25.85
C GLY A 19 -49.74 33.73 -25.46
N GLY A 20 -50.12 32.96 -24.43
CA GLY A 20 -51.48 32.95 -23.89
C GLY A 20 -51.91 34.30 -23.32
N MET A 21 -51.04 34.96 -22.55
CA MET A 21 -51.29 36.31 -22.03
C MET A 21 -51.41 37.34 -23.16
N ALA A 22 -50.53 37.28 -24.17
CA ALA A 22 -50.60 38.18 -25.33
C ALA A 22 -51.90 38.00 -26.11
N SER A 23 -52.33 36.75 -26.30
CA SER A 23 -53.63 36.46 -26.91
C SER A 23 -54.79 36.97 -26.05
N MET A 24 -54.77 36.73 -24.74
CA MET A 24 -55.81 37.21 -23.81
C MET A 24 -55.88 38.74 -23.79
N PHE A 25 -54.74 39.41 -23.82
CA PHE A 25 -54.63 40.86 -23.91
C PHE A 25 -55.21 41.37 -25.24
N MET A 26 -54.89 40.76 -26.37
CA MET A 26 -55.48 41.10 -27.66
C MET A 26 -57.01 40.95 -27.66
N TYR A 27 -57.54 39.85 -27.11
CA TYR A 27 -58.99 39.65 -27.00
C TYR A 27 -59.66 40.61 -26.02
N ALA A 28 -58.97 41.01 -24.95
CA ALA A 28 -59.46 42.05 -24.04
C ALA A 28 -59.57 43.41 -24.74
N LEU A 29 -58.58 43.77 -25.57
CA LEU A 29 -58.61 45.00 -26.38
C LEU A 29 -59.74 45.00 -27.41
N LEU A 30 -59.98 43.86 -28.07
CA LEU A 30 -61.08 43.70 -29.02
C LEU A 30 -62.45 43.83 -28.32
N LYS A 31 -62.64 43.16 -27.17
CA LYS A 31 -63.90 43.24 -26.41
C LYS A 31 -64.17 44.60 -25.77
N GLN A 32 -63.12 45.38 -25.47
CA GLN A 32 -63.23 46.72 -24.91
C GLN A 32 -63.42 47.81 -25.97
N ASP A 33 -63.59 47.43 -27.25
CA ASP A 33 -63.92 48.37 -28.33
C ASP A 33 -62.82 49.45 -28.51
N ILE A 34 -61.56 49.12 -28.17
CA ILE A 34 -60.41 50.04 -28.31
C ILE A 34 -59.86 50.00 -29.74
N ILE A 35 -59.98 48.85 -30.41
CA ILE A 35 -59.56 48.63 -31.80
C ILE A 35 -60.79 48.20 -32.60
N HIS A 36 -61.60 49.16 -33.08
CA HIS A 36 -62.69 48.86 -34.00
C HIS A 36 -62.16 48.60 -35.39
N SER A 37 -62.18 47.33 -35.80
CA SER A 37 -62.17 47.03 -37.23
C SER A 37 -63.12 45.87 -37.53
N PRO A 38 -64.08 46.04 -38.45
CA PRO A 38 -65.06 45.00 -38.78
C PRO A 38 -64.41 43.77 -39.43
N LEU A 39 -63.17 43.90 -39.94
CA LEU A 39 -62.39 42.77 -40.44
C LEU A 39 -61.81 41.93 -39.30
N LEU A 40 -61.25 42.56 -38.26
CA LEU A 40 -60.67 41.85 -37.10
C LEU A 40 -61.76 41.09 -36.32
N ASP A 41 -62.93 41.70 -36.11
CA ASP A 41 -64.03 41.02 -35.42
C ASP A 41 -64.54 39.81 -36.21
N ARG A 42 -64.64 39.96 -37.55
CA ARG A 42 -65.04 38.87 -38.43
C ARG A 42 -64.04 37.70 -38.41
N TYR A 43 -62.75 37.99 -38.51
CA TYR A 43 -61.72 36.95 -38.64
C TYR A 43 -61.22 36.39 -37.31
N LEU A 44 -61.32 37.09 -36.19
CA LEU A 44 -60.75 36.65 -34.90
C LEU A 44 -61.80 36.16 -33.90
N MET A 45 -63.08 36.52 -34.07
CA MET A 45 -64.17 36.17 -33.16
C MET A 45 -65.30 35.36 -33.82
N GLY A 46 -65.23 35.09 -35.13
CA GLY A 46 -66.30 34.44 -35.89
C GLY A 46 -66.49 32.96 -35.53
N HIS A 47 -65.40 32.22 -35.33
CA HIS A 47 -65.44 30.80 -35.03
C HIS A 47 -64.41 30.39 -33.96
N TRP A 48 -64.71 29.35 -33.16
CA TRP A 48 -63.80 28.88 -32.11
C TRP A 48 -62.44 28.38 -32.67
N ILE A 49 -62.41 27.92 -33.92
CA ILE A 49 -61.17 27.53 -34.62
C ILE A 49 -60.30 28.75 -34.90
N GLU A 50 -60.88 29.89 -35.29
CA GLU A 50 -60.14 31.13 -35.52
C GLU A 50 -59.50 31.65 -34.23
N VAL A 51 -60.22 31.49 -33.10
CA VAL A 51 -59.66 31.78 -31.77
C VAL A 51 -58.48 30.85 -31.47
N GLY A 52 -58.64 29.55 -31.72
CA GLY A 52 -57.57 28.57 -31.53
C GLY A 52 -56.32 28.86 -32.36
N THR A 53 -56.48 29.17 -33.66
CA THR A 53 -55.35 29.50 -34.55
C THR A 53 -54.66 30.80 -34.14
N THR A 54 -55.41 31.79 -33.69
CA THR A 54 -54.88 33.07 -33.17
C THR A 54 -54.08 32.87 -31.88
N VAL A 55 -54.58 32.07 -30.94
CA VAL A 55 -53.85 31.72 -29.71
C VAL A 55 -52.53 31.02 -30.05
N LEU A 56 -52.57 30.03 -30.96
CA LEU A 56 -51.37 29.32 -31.41
C LEU A 56 -50.37 30.27 -32.11
N PHE A 57 -50.86 31.24 -32.89
CA PHE A 57 -50.03 32.27 -33.50
C PHE A 57 -49.27 33.07 -32.45
N PHE A 58 -49.93 33.57 -31.41
CA PHE A 58 -49.26 34.33 -30.34
C PHE A 58 -48.26 33.46 -29.56
N ILE A 59 -48.55 32.18 -29.34
CA ILE A 59 -47.62 31.24 -28.72
C ILE A 59 -46.37 31.04 -29.58
N ALA A 60 -46.53 30.85 -30.90
CA ALA A 60 -45.39 30.72 -31.81
C ALA A 60 -44.56 32.00 -31.88
N MET A 61 -45.21 33.17 -31.99
CA MET A 61 -44.52 34.45 -32.01
C MET A 61 -43.77 34.72 -30.70
N ALA A 62 -44.35 34.40 -29.55
CA ALA A 62 -43.67 34.49 -28.27
C ALA A 62 -42.45 33.55 -28.22
N ALA A 63 -42.59 32.29 -28.64
CA ALA A 63 -41.48 31.34 -28.68
C ALA A 63 -40.32 31.82 -29.56
N ILE A 64 -40.62 32.38 -30.73
CA ILE A 64 -39.63 32.95 -31.64
C ILE A 64 -38.99 34.21 -31.04
N ALA A 65 -39.77 35.07 -30.40
CA ALA A 65 -39.27 36.28 -29.74
C ALA A 65 -38.30 35.96 -28.59
N PHE A 66 -38.62 34.97 -27.75
CA PHE A 66 -37.70 34.51 -26.70
C PHE A 66 -36.38 34.01 -27.27
N ARG A 67 -36.43 33.26 -28.38
CA ARG A 67 -35.22 32.81 -29.08
C ARG A 67 -34.43 34.00 -29.60
N ALA A 68 -35.07 34.95 -30.29
CA ALA A 68 -34.41 36.16 -30.79
C ALA A 68 -33.74 36.97 -29.67
N LEU A 69 -34.40 37.16 -28.53
CA LEU A 69 -33.82 37.87 -27.38
C LEU A 69 -32.63 37.10 -26.76
N SER A 70 -32.67 35.76 -26.78
CA SER A 70 -31.57 34.93 -26.28
C SER A 70 -30.30 35.00 -27.13
N LEU A 71 -30.39 35.48 -28.39
CA LEU A 71 -29.22 35.68 -29.27
C LEU A 71 -28.38 36.90 -28.87
N ILE A 72 -28.97 37.89 -28.20
CA ILE A 72 -28.28 39.11 -27.77
C ILE A 72 -27.09 38.78 -26.85
N PRO A 73 -27.26 38.09 -25.70
CA PRO A 73 -26.14 37.76 -24.82
C PRO A 73 -25.15 36.80 -25.49
N GLN A 74 -25.60 35.93 -26.41
CA GLN A 74 -24.70 35.06 -27.17
C GLN A 74 -23.74 35.90 -28.02
N ASN A 75 -24.26 36.82 -28.83
CA ASN A 75 -23.43 37.66 -29.69
C ASN A 75 -22.51 38.60 -28.88
N MET A 76 -22.95 39.09 -27.71
CA MET A 76 -22.11 39.89 -26.82
C MET A 76 -20.92 39.12 -26.22
N VAL A 77 -21.07 37.82 -25.99
CA VAL A 77 -20.00 36.98 -25.44
C VAL A 77 -18.91 36.70 -26.48
N LEU A 78 -19.25 36.62 -27.77
CA LEU A 78 -18.27 36.39 -28.83
C LEU A 78 -17.22 37.49 -28.94
N GLU A 79 -17.55 38.72 -28.56
CA GLU A 79 -16.61 39.85 -28.59
C GLU A 79 -15.71 39.93 -27.34
N ARG A 80 -15.97 39.11 -26.32
CA ARG A 80 -15.19 39.11 -25.08
C ARG A 80 -14.06 38.09 -25.14
N THR A 81 -12.89 38.51 -24.69
CA THR A 81 -11.77 37.59 -24.39
C THR A 81 -12.09 36.82 -23.11
N LEU A 82 -12.53 35.57 -23.27
CA LEU A 82 -12.88 34.68 -22.15
C LEU A 82 -11.68 33.91 -21.60
N LEU A 83 -10.72 33.59 -22.46
CA LEU A 83 -9.49 32.88 -22.11
C LEU A 83 -8.30 33.81 -22.25
N GLU A 84 -7.28 33.55 -21.44
CA GLU A 84 -5.98 34.20 -21.56
C GLU A 84 -5.34 33.83 -22.91
N PRO A 85 -4.61 34.73 -23.59
CA PRO A 85 -4.04 34.43 -24.90
C PRO A 85 -3.10 33.20 -24.85
N PRO A 86 -3.05 32.39 -25.93
CA PRO A 86 -2.18 31.23 -25.99
C PRO A 86 -0.70 31.65 -25.85
N THR A 87 0.06 30.90 -25.06
CA THR A 87 1.51 31.15 -24.91
C THR A 87 2.24 30.73 -26.18
N VAL A 88 3.21 31.55 -26.60
CA VAL A 88 4.01 31.30 -27.81
C VAL A 88 4.76 29.97 -27.64
N GLY A 89 4.39 28.97 -28.44
CA GLY A 89 4.96 27.62 -28.40
C GLY A 89 4.02 26.52 -27.94
N GLY A 90 2.79 26.83 -27.50
CA GLY A 90 1.80 25.84 -27.02
C GLY A 90 1.80 25.68 -25.49
N GLN A 91 0.70 25.19 -24.95
CA GLN A 91 0.46 24.96 -23.51
C GLN A 91 0.42 23.45 -23.21
N PRO A 92 0.93 23.01 -22.04
CA PRO A 92 0.73 21.63 -21.59
C PRO A 92 -0.76 21.37 -21.30
N THR A 93 -1.19 20.12 -21.47
CA THR A 93 -2.57 19.67 -21.15
C THR A 93 -2.92 19.87 -19.67
N SER A 94 -1.90 19.97 -18.79
CA SER A 94 -2.03 20.30 -17.37
C SER A 94 -2.63 21.69 -17.10
N ASP A 95 -2.63 22.60 -18.08
CA ASP A 95 -3.19 23.94 -17.93
C ASP A 95 -4.70 23.98 -18.23
N ALA A 96 -5.27 22.91 -18.82
CA ALA A 96 -6.69 22.83 -19.13
C ALA A 96 -7.63 23.03 -17.92
N PRO A 97 -7.35 22.48 -16.71
CA PRO A 97 -8.15 22.76 -15.51
C PRO A 97 -8.17 24.25 -15.13
N ARG A 98 -7.01 24.93 -15.22
CA ARG A 98 -6.92 26.37 -14.91
C ARG A 98 -7.76 27.20 -15.87
N LEU A 99 -7.75 26.85 -17.16
CA LEU A 99 -8.58 27.52 -18.17
C LEU A 99 -10.09 27.22 -17.97
N ALA A 100 -10.42 26.02 -17.50
CA ALA A 100 -11.80 25.68 -17.15
C ALA A 100 -12.29 26.48 -15.93
N GLU A 101 -11.45 26.68 -14.91
CA GLU A 101 -11.76 27.53 -13.75
C GLU A 101 -11.96 29.00 -14.16
N GLN A 102 -11.18 29.53 -15.11
CA GLN A 102 -11.41 30.88 -15.65
C GLN A 102 -12.81 31.04 -16.28
N LEU A 103 -13.34 29.96 -16.89
CA LEU A 103 -14.70 29.95 -17.44
C LEU A 103 -15.79 29.79 -16.36
N ASP A 104 -15.44 29.38 -15.15
CA ASP A 104 -16.35 29.32 -14.00
C ASP A 104 -16.57 30.70 -13.36
N ASP A 105 -15.58 31.60 -13.44
CA ASP A 105 -15.68 32.97 -12.93
C ASP A 105 -16.56 33.89 -13.79
N VAL A 106 -16.97 33.42 -14.97
CA VAL A 106 -17.86 34.16 -15.87
C VAL A 106 -19.28 34.26 -15.25
N PRO A 107 -19.98 35.42 -15.34
CA PRO A 107 -21.32 35.59 -14.78
C PRO A 107 -22.31 34.49 -15.20
N PRO A 108 -23.24 34.06 -14.32
CA PRO A 108 -24.12 32.91 -14.57
C PRO A 108 -25.01 33.06 -15.82
N LEU A 109 -25.39 34.29 -16.17
CA LEU A 109 -26.13 34.61 -17.41
C LEU A 109 -25.37 34.26 -18.69
N LEU A 110 -24.03 34.30 -18.65
CA LEU A 110 -23.17 34.02 -19.80
C LEU A 110 -22.69 32.56 -19.83
N GLN A 111 -22.75 31.86 -18.69
CA GLN A 111 -22.39 30.43 -18.62
C GLN A 111 -23.32 29.54 -19.47
N GLU A 112 -24.58 29.96 -19.67
CA GLU A 112 -25.55 29.24 -20.51
C GLU A 112 -25.32 29.43 -22.04
N THR A 113 -24.42 30.31 -22.45
CA THR A 113 -24.16 30.59 -23.88
C THR A 113 -23.46 29.42 -24.58
N TYR A 114 -23.64 29.32 -25.90
CA TYR A 114 -23.01 28.27 -26.71
C TYR A 114 -21.49 28.28 -26.58
N LEU A 115 -20.84 29.45 -26.65
CA LEU A 115 -19.38 29.57 -26.56
C LEU A 115 -18.81 29.05 -25.24
N VAL A 116 -19.31 29.54 -24.10
CA VAL A 116 -18.80 29.14 -22.77
C VAL A 116 -19.04 27.65 -22.53
N ARG A 117 -20.21 27.14 -22.91
CA ARG A 117 -20.53 25.72 -22.77
C ARG A 117 -19.61 24.84 -23.64
N ARG A 118 -19.36 25.24 -24.89
CA ARG A 118 -18.50 24.51 -25.83
C ARG A 118 -17.04 24.51 -25.38
N LEU A 119 -16.49 25.68 -25.04
CA LEU A 119 -15.13 25.81 -24.51
C LEU A 119 -14.94 24.96 -23.24
N ARG A 120 -15.88 25.04 -22.29
CA ARG A 120 -15.84 24.23 -21.07
C ARG A 120 -15.87 22.73 -21.38
N ALA A 121 -16.76 22.29 -22.25
CA ALA A 121 -16.87 20.87 -22.62
C ALA A 121 -15.59 20.36 -23.32
N ALA A 122 -14.98 21.20 -24.16
CA ALA A 122 -13.72 20.89 -24.83
C ALA A 122 -12.54 20.82 -23.85
N LEU A 123 -12.40 21.79 -22.94
CA LEU A 123 -11.35 21.78 -21.91
C LEU A 123 -11.53 20.61 -20.93
N GLU A 124 -12.76 20.28 -20.58
CA GLU A 124 -13.08 19.12 -19.75
C GLU A 124 -12.76 17.80 -20.46
N PHE A 125 -12.87 17.74 -21.79
CA PHE A 125 -12.41 16.61 -22.58
C PHE A 125 -10.88 16.47 -22.52
N VAL A 126 -10.14 17.58 -22.73
CA VAL A 126 -8.67 17.58 -22.61
C VAL A 126 -8.23 17.16 -21.22
N ARG A 127 -8.88 17.69 -20.16
CA ARG A 127 -8.63 17.32 -18.76
C ARG A 127 -8.82 15.83 -18.50
N ARG A 128 -9.92 15.24 -19.00
CA ARG A 128 -10.23 13.82 -18.76
C ARG A 128 -9.34 12.86 -19.55
N LYS A 129 -8.92 13.25 -20.76
CA LYS A 129 -8.10 12.41 -21.65
C LYS A 129 -6.60 12.64 -21.49
N ASP A 130 -6.21 13.72 -20.82
CA ASP A 130 -4.83 14.23 -20.74
C ASP A 130 -4.15 14.31 -22.12
N SER A 131 -4.93 14.68 -23.14
CA SER A 131 -4.48 14.73 -24.53
C SER A 131 -5.38 15.62 -25.38
N ALA A 132 -4.78 16.41 -26.27
CA ALA A 132 -5.46 17.25 -27.25
C ALA A 132 -5.54 16.62 -28.66
N GLU A 133 -5.01 15.40 -28.85
CA GLU A 133 -4.84 14.76 -30.16
C GLU A 133 -6.15 14.52 -30.94
N THR A 134 -7.29 14.41 -30.23
CA THR A 134 -8.62 14.23 -30.84
C THR A 134 -9.54 15.40 -30.54
N LEU A 135 -8.98 16.55 -30.17
CA LEU A 135 -9.74 17.74 -29.80
C LEU A 135 -10.55 18.26 -30.99
N ASP A 136 -9.97 18.33 -32.18
CA ASP A 136 -10.65 18.71 -33.43
C ASP A 136 -11.92 17.88 -33.69
N LYS A 137 -11.81 16.54 -33.64
CA LYS A 137 -12.97 15.64 -33.76
C LYS A 137 -14.01 15.87 -32.67
N GLN A 138 -13.57 16.16 -31.45
CA GLN A 138 -14.47 16.46 -30.34
C GLN A 138 -15.17 17.80 -30.54
N LEU A 139 -14.51 18.81 -31.11
CA LEU A 139 -15.11 20.11 -31.43
C LEU A 139 -16.21 19.96 -32.48
N HIS A 140 -15.95 19.22 -33.56
CA HIS A 140 -16.99 18.90 -34.56
C HIS A 140 -18.17 18.12 -33.96
N HIS A 141 -17.91 17.17 -33.05
CA HIS A 141 -19.01 16.50 -32.34
C HIS A 141 -19.83 17.45 -31.47
N LEU A 142 -19.18 18.39 -30.78
CA LEU A 142 -19.88 19.42 -29.99
C LEU A 142 -20.68 20.40 -30.87
N GLU A 143 -20.18 20.71 -32.06
CA GLU A 143 -20.89 21.49 -33.08
C GLU A 143 -22.19 20.81 -33.51
N GLU A 144 -22.14 19.52 -33.85
CA GLU A 144 -23.32 18.72 -34.22
C GLU A 144 -24.34 18.66 -33.07
N VAL A 145 -23.86 18.49 -31.83
CA VAL A 145 -24.71 18.51 -30.64
C VAL A 145 -25.40 19.87 -30.45
N ASP A 146 -24.71 20.98 -30.72
CA ASP A 146 -25.30 22.31 -30.63
C ASP A 146 -26.31 22.57 -31.75
N LEU A 147 -26.07 22.08 -32.97
CA LEU A 147 -27.02 22.14 -34.09
C LEU A 147 -28.31 21.36 -33.78
N ASP A 148 -28.19 20.17 -33.17
CA ASP A 148 -29.35 19.38 -32.74
C ASP A 148 -30.12 20.08 -31.60
N ARG A 149 -29.41 20.70 -30.65
CA ARG A 149 -30.03 21.53 -29.60
C ARG A 149 -30.79 22.73 -30.17
N MET A 150 -30.22 23.39 -31.18
CA MET A 150 -30.90 24.48 -31.91
C MET A 150 -32.19 23.96 -32.57
N SER A 151 -32.10 22.88 -33.36
CA SER A 151 -33.25 22.26 -34.06
C SER A 151 -34.36 21.84 -33.09
N SER A 152 -33.98 21.19 -31.99
CA SER A 152 -34.87 20.78 -30.91
C SER A 152 -35.53 21.98 -30.23
N GLY A 153 -34.83 23.11 -30.14
CA GLY A 153 -35.34 24.37 -29.63
C GLY A 153 -36.55 24.93 -30.39
N TYR A 154 -36.68 24.59 -31.67
CA TYR A 154 -37.81 24.98 -32.52
C TYR A 154 -38.94 23.95 -32.58
N ALA A 155 -38.89 22.87 -31.80
CA ALA A 155 -39.91 21.81 -31.82
C ALA A 155 -41.33 22.34 -31.60
N LEU A 156 -41.54 23.22 -30.62
CA LEU A 156 -42.85 23.83 -30.36
C LEU A 156 -43.37 24.62 -31.57
N VAL A 157 -42.52 25.49 -32.14
CA VAL A 157 -42.88 26.31 -33.32
C VAL A 157 -43.20 25.41 -34.52
N ARG A 158 -42.48 24.31 -34.69
CA ARG A 158 -42.72 23.31 -35.74
C ARG A 158 -44.07 22.62 -35.61
N VAL A 159 -44.44 22.23 -34.38
CA VAL A 159 -45.77 21.66 -34.09
C VAL A 159 -46.87 22.68 -34.39
N VAL A 160 -46.68 23.94 -33.99
CA VAL A 160 -47.65 25.01 -34.30
C VAL A 160 -47.78 25.25 -35.80
N LEU A 161 -46.67 25.30 -36.54
CA LEU A 161 -46.67 25.45 -38.00
C LEU A 161 -47.38 24.30 -38.72
N TRP A 162 -47.39 23.10 -38.15
CA TRP A 162 -48.19 21.99 -38.65
C TRP A 162 -49.67 22.09 -38.25
N ALA A 163 -49.95 22.53 -37.02
CA ALA A 163 -51.30 22.60 -36.46
C ALA A 163 -52.15 23.73 -37.06
N VAL A 164 -51.58 24.92 -37.30
CA VAL A 164 -52.34 26.09 -37.77
C VAL A 164 -53.03 25.85 -39.13
N PRO A 165 -52.33 25.38 -40.19
CA PRO A 165 -52.98 25.06 -41.47
C PRO A 165 -53.97 23.91 -41.35
N SER A 166 -53.66 22.90 -40.52
CA SER A 166 -54.53 21.74 -40.29
C SER A 166 -55.84 22.15 -39.62
N LEU A 167 -55.80 23.11 -38.68
CA LEU A 167 -56.99 23.71 -38.06
C LEU A 167 -57.80 24.53 -39.07
N GLY A 168 -57.14 25.30 -39.95
CA GLY A 168 -57.82 26.01 -41.04
C GLY A 168 -58.55 25.07 -41.99
N PHE A 169 -57.92 23.95 -42.37
CA PHE A 169 -58.57 22.90 -43.15
C PHE A 169 -59.73 22.24 -42.38
N LEU A 170 -59.56 21.95 -41.10
CA LEU A 170 -60.64 21.43 -40.26
C LEU A 170 -61.84 22.41 -40.23
N GLY A 171 -61.57 23.71 -40.16
CA GLY A 171 -62.59 24.75 -40.21
C GLY A 171 -63.38 24.76 -41.53
N THR A 172 -62.71 24.58 -42.67
CA THR A 172 -63.42 24.43 -43.95
C THR A 172 -64.26 23.17 -44.01
N VAL A 173 -63.74 22.03 -43.55
CA VAL A 173 -64.50 20.77 -43.52
C VAL A 173 -65.77 20.91 -42.67
N ILE A 174 -65.66 21.50 -41.49
CA ILE A 174 -66.81 21.72 -40.59
C ILE A 174 -67.80 22.72 -41.22
N GLY A 175 -67.34 23.85 -41.74
CA GLY A 175 -68.23 24.87 -42.30
C GLY A 175 -68.92 24.41 -43.59
N ILE A 176 -68.25 23.63 -44.44
CA ILE A 176 -68.86 23.01 -45.64
C ILE A 176 -69.86 21.92 -45.23
N ALA A 177 -69.53 21.07 -44.25
CA ALA A 177 -70.46 20.04 -43.75
C ALA A 177 -71.73 20.68 -43.15
N ALA A 178 -71.57 21.75 -42.37
CA ALA A 178 -72.68 22.52 -41.84
C ALA A 178 -73.49 23.20 -42.95
N ALA A 179 -72.84 23.76 -43.98
CA ALA A 179 -73.50 24.35 -45.13
C ALA A 179 -74.38 23.33 -45.88
N ILE A 180 -73.88 22.12 -46.14
CA ILE A 180 -74.63 21.05 -46.79
C ILE A 180 -75.84 20.60 -45.95
N GLY A 181 -75.71 20.59 -44.61
CA GLY A 181 -76.81 20.20 -43.71
C GLY A 181 -78.03 21.13 -43.76
N HIS A 182 -77.87 22.39 -44.17
CA HIS A 182 -78.96 23.37 -44.31
C HIS A 182 -79.52 23.45 -45.74
N LEU A 183 -79.01 22.65 -46.67
CA LEU A 183 -79.44 22.68 -48.07
C LEU A 183 -80.74 21.88 -48.25
N SER A 184 -81.87 22.57 -48.44
CA SER A 184 -83.11 21.94 -48.89
C SER A 184 -83.35 22.18 -50.39
N PHE A 185 -83.79 21.14 -51.10
CA PHE A 185 -83.98 21.13 -52.56
C PHE A 185 -85.43 21.43 -52.99
N ASP A 186 -86.24 21.99 -52.10
CA ASP A 186 -87.63 22.36 -52.40
C ASP A 186 -87.69 23.66 -53.20
N ALA A 187 -88.31 23.63 -54.39
CA ALA A 187 -88.34 24.73 -55.35
C ALA A 187 -88.89 26.06 -54.79
N ASP A 188 -89.77 25.99 -53.79
CA ASP A 188 -90.38 27.17 -53.14
C ASP A 188 -89.50 27.80 -52.04
N ASN A 189 -88.50 27.05 -51.54
CA ASN A 189 -87.67 27.44 -50.39
C ASN A 189 -86.18 27.63 -50.72
N ILE A 190 -85.75 27.53 -51.98
CA ILE A 190 -84.34 27.65 -52.40
C ILE A 190 -83.68 28.94 -51.90
N VAL A 191 -84.39 30.08 -51.97
CA VAL A 191 -83.85 31.38 -51.51
C VAL A 191 -83.59 31.37 -50.00
N GLU A 192 -84.45 30.71 -49.23
CA GLU A 192 -84.31 30.59 -47.78
C GLU A 192 -83.21 29.58 -47.40
N SER A 193 -83.11 28.46 -48.14
CA SER A 193 -81.97 27.53 -48.04
C SER A 193 -80.64 28.26 -48.27
N LEU A 194 -80.52 29.06 -49.34
CA LEU A 194 -79.28 29.78 -49.64
C LEU A 194 -78.89 30.76 -48.54
N LYS A 195 -79.85 31.46 -47.91
CA LYS A 195 -79.57 32.35 -46.77
C LYS A 195 -79.02 31.59 -45.55
N GLN A 196 -79.40 30.33 -45.35
CA GLN A 196 -78.91 29.49 -44.26
C GLN A 196 -77.55 28.82 -44.58
N VAL A 197 -77.26 28.58 -45.85
CA VAL A 197 -76.01 27.95 -46.34
C VAL A 197 -74.83 28.94 -46.40
N ILE A 198 -75.09 30.22 -46.73
CA ILE A 198 -74.04 31.23 -46.92
C ILE A 198 -73.20 31.49 -45.66
N PRO A 199 -73.77 31.66 -44.45
CA PRO A 199 -72.96 31.99 -43.27
C PRO A 199 -71.96 30.89 -42.87
N PRO A 200 -72.32 29.59 -42.78
CA PRO A 200 -71.37 28.51 -42.50
C PRO A 200 -70.29 28.37 -43.58
N LEU A 201 -70.66 28.55 -44.85
CA LEU A 201 -69.72 28.49 -45.97
C LEU A 201 -68.71 29.65 -45.92
N THR A 202 -69.18 30.84 -45.57
CA THR A 202 -68.33 32.03 -45.41
C THR A 202 -67.35 31.85 -44.24
N SER A 203 -67.82 31.34 -43.10
CA SER A 203 -66.96 31.03 -41.96
C SER A 203 -65.93 29.94 -42.28
N ALA A 204 -66.30 28.93 -43.09
CA ALA A 204 -65.34 27.94 -43.61
C ALA A 204 -64.19 28.61 -44.36
N PHE A 205 -64.48 29.45 -45.34
CA PHE A 205 -63.43 30.14 -46.09
C PHE A 205 -62.59 31.07 -45.20
N ASP A 206 -63.23 31.80 -44.29
CA ASP A 206 -62.53 32.72 -43.39
C ASP A 206 -61.52 31.98 -42.48
N THR A 207 -61.87 30.79 -41.96
CA THR A 207 -60.95 29.98 -41.14
C THR A 207 -59.68 29.54 -41.89
N THR A 208 -59.79 29.21 -43.19
CA THR A 208 -58.64 28.84 -44.01
C THR A 208 -57.82 30.07 -44.37
N THR A 209 -58.46 31.16 -44.81
CA THR A 209 -57.77 32.41 -45.14
C THR A 209 -56.96 32.90 -43.93
N LEU A 210 -57.56 32.91 -42.74
CA LEU A 210 -56.87 33.31 -41.52
C LEU A 210 -55.70 32.38 -41.21
N SER A 211 -55.88 31.06 -41.28
CA SER A 211 -54.80 30.12 -40.96
C SER A 211 -53.55 30.33 -41.82
N LEU A 212 -53.74 30.54 -43.14
CA LEU A 212 -52.65 30.80 -44.07
C LEU A 212 -52.02 32.17 -43.81
N ALA A 213 -52.85 33.19 -43.58
CA ALA A 213 -52.40 34.54 -43.28
C ALA A 213 -51.55 34.61 -42.00
N LEU A 214 -51.87 33.81 -40.98
CA LEU A 214 -51.10 33.72 -39.73
C LEU A 214 -49.87 32.81 -39.85
N SER A 215 -49.91 31.74 -40.65
CA SER A 215 -48.78 30.84 -40.85
C SER A 215 -47.59 31.48 -41.58
N ILE A 216 -47.84 32.34 -42.57
CA ILE A 216 -46.78 32.98 -43.36
C ILE A 216 -45.84 33.83 -42.47
N PRO A 217 -46.33 34.76 -41.62
CA PRO A 217 -45.49 35.52 -40.70
C PRO A 217 -44.73 34.65 -39.70
N ILE A 218 -45.33 33.57 -39.18
CA ILE A 218 -44.64 32.65 -38.27
C ILE A 218 -43.47 31.99 -38.99
N MET A 219 -43.70 31.48 -40.21
CA MET A 219 -42.67 30.79 -40.99
C MET A 219 -41.52 31.72 -41.36
N PHE A 220 -41.84 32.96 -41.78
CA PHE A 220 -40.84 33.98 -42.09
C PHE A 220 -40.03 34.37 -40.84
N SER A 221 -40.71 34.61 -39.72
CA SER A 221 -40.04 34.96 -38.45
C SER A 221 -39.14 33.83 -37.94
N LYS A 222 -39.61 32.58 -38.02
CA LYS A 222 -38.80 31.39 -37.72
C LYS A 222 -37.56 31.37 -38.59
N PHE A 223 -37.72 31.50 -39.91
CA PHE A 223 -36.61 31.46 -40.86
C PHE A 223 -35.54 32.51 -40.56
N VAL A 224 -35.94 33.77 -40.30
CA VAL A 224 -35.01 34.85 -39.97
C VAL A 224 -34.24 34.56 -38.68
N VAL A 225 -34.93 34.17 -37.60
CA VAL A 225 -34.28 33.92 -36.30
C VAL A 225 -33.41 32.68 -36.34
N GLU A 226 -33.85 31.61 -36.99
CA GLU A 226 -33.06 30.38 -37.20
C GLU A 226 -31.80 30.67 -38.01
N ARG A 227 -31.89 31.52 -39.04
CA ARG A 227 -30.72 31.96 -39.81
C ARG A 227 -29.76 32.80 -38.97
N MET A 228 -30.27 33.67 -38.11
CA MET A 228 -29.43 34.46 -37.19
C MET A 228 -28.74 33.56 -36.16
N GLU A 229 -29.43 32.56 -35.61
CA GLU A 229 -28.87 31.60 -34.65
C GLU A 229 -27.80 30.71 -35.29
N GLN A 230 -28.02 30.23 -36.51
CA GLN A 230 -27.01 29.51 -37.30
C GLN A 230 -25.74 30.33 -37.49
N ASN A 231 -25.86 31.60 -37.90
CA ASN A 231 -24.71 32.50 -38.05
C ASN A 231 -23.95 32.71 -36.74
N VAL A 232 -24.66 32.76 -35.59
CA VAL A 232 -24.00 32.84 -34.28
C VAL A 232 -23.23 31.55 -34.01
N LEU A 233 -23.81 30.39 -34.31
CA LEU A 233 -23.17 29.10 -34.08
C LEU A 233 -21.91 28.90 -34.95
N GLU A 234 -21.94 29.33 -36.21
CA GLU A 234 -20.77 29.36 -37.11
C GLU A 234 -19.65 30.23 -36.53
N LYS A 235 -19.99 31.41 -35.99
CA LYS A 235 -18.98 32.27 -35.33
C LYS A 235 -18.45 31.68 -34.03
N VAL A 236 -19.31 30.99 -33.26
CA VAL A 236 -18.88 30.26 -32.05
C VAL A 236 -17.91 29.17 -32.41
N ASP A 237 -18.16 28.47 -33.51
CA ASP A 237 -17.29 27.41 -34.02
C ASP A 237 -15.91 27.94 -34.38
N ALA A 238 -15.85 28.94 -35.28
CA ALA A 238 -14.61 29.60 -35.67
C ALA A 238 -13.84 30.16 -34.45
N ARG A 239 -14.54 30.75 -33.47
CA ARG A 239 -13.91 31.28 -32.26
C ARG A 239 -13.39 30.18 -31.34
N THR A 240 -14.09 29.06 -31.25
CA THR A 240 -13.67 27.90 -30.46
C THR A 240 -12.44 27.24 -31.06
N GLU A 241 -12.41 27.10 -32.40
CA GLU A 241 -11.25 26.61 -33.12
C GLU A 241 -10.04 27.53 -32.93
N GLU A 242 -10.19 28.84 -33.13
CA GLU A 242 -9.12 29.83 -32.94
C GLU A 242 -8.51 29.78 -31.52
N GLU A 243 -9.34 29.56 -30.51
CA GLU A 243 -8.91 29.52 -29.11
C GLU A 243 -8.30 28.19 -28.66
N LEU A 244 -8.69 27.06 -29.26
CA LEU A 244 -8.35 25.72 -28.74
C LEU A 244 -7.51 24.88 -29.70
N VAL A 245 -7.67 25.03 -31.01
CA VAL A 245 -6.90 24.29 -32.02
C VAL A 245 -5.47 24.81 -32.02
N GLY A 246 -4.49 23.91 -31.89
CA GLY A 246 -3.07 24.27 -31.81
C GLY A 246 -2.65 24.95 -30.49
N ARG A 247 -3.57 25.12 -29.52
CA ARG A 247 -3.24 25.70 -28.21
C ARG A 247 -2.45 24.74 -27.32
N PHE A 248 -2.79 23.46 -27.35
CA PHE A 248 -2.13 22.43 -26.55
C PHE A 248 -1.04 21.72 -27.36
N PHE A 249 -0.03 21.16 -26.68
CA PHE A 249 0.95 20.31 -27.35
C PHE A 249 0.28 19.07 -27.97
N GLU A 250 0.16 19.07 -29.29
CA GLU A 250 -0.13 17.87 -30.07
C GLU A 250 1.17 17.10 -30.28
N TYR A 251 1.42 16.12 -29.43
CA TYR A 251 2.45 15.11 -29.71
C TYR A 251 2.01 14.32 -30.95
N GLY A 252 2.44 14.77 -32.13
CA GLY A 252 1.95 14.34 -33.46
C GLY A 252 1.87 12.83 -33.67
N SER A 253 0.73 12.23 -33.33
CA SER A 253 0.50 10.78 -33.37
C SER A 253 -0.76 10.39 -34.15
N ALA A 254 -1.65 11.33 -34.47
CA ALA A 254 -2.97 10.98 -35.01
C ALA A 254 -2.99 10.59 -36.50
N ASN A 255 -2.04 11.10 -37.30
CA ASN A 255 -2.05 10.91 -38.75
C ASN A 255 -1.05 9.87 -39.26
N ASP A 256 -0.26 9.26 -38.38
CA ASP A 256 0.65 8.18 -38.75
C ASP A 256 0.34 6.90 -37.95
N PRO A 257 -0.32 5.90 -38.56
CA PRO A 257 -0.63 4.62 -37.92
C PRO A 257 0.58 3.94 -37.27
N GLN A 258 1.78 4.24 -37.77
CA GLN A 258 3.04 3.70 -37.28
C GLN A 258 3.47 4.38 -35.98
N VAL A 259 3.29 5.70 -35.85
CA VAL A 259 3.59 6.45 -34.62
C VAL A 259 2.61 6.08 -33.51
N ALA A 260 1.32 5.90 -33.83
CA ALA A 260 0.32 5.43 -32.88
C ALA A 260 0.57 3.97 -32.43
N ALA A 261 1.13 3.12 -33.28
CA ALA A 261 1.57 1.78 -32.90
C ALA A 261 2.80 1.85 -31.97
N VAL A 262 3.79 2.68 -32.31
CA VAL A 262 4.99 2.89 -31.48
C VAL A 262 4.64 3.48 -30.12
N ARG A 263 3.71 4.43 -30.02
CA ARG A 263 3.24 4.97 -28.73
C ARG A 263 2.51 3.92 -27.90
N ARG A 264 1.60 3.14 -28.51
CA ARG A 264 0.92 2.04 -27.80
C ARG A 264 1.91 0.98 -27.31
N MET A 265 2.93 0.66 -28.10
CA MET A 265 4.00 -0.23 -27.69
C MET A 265 4.83 0.38 -26.55
N ALA A 266 5.19 1.67 -26.63
CA ALA A 266 5.92 2.37 -25.58
C ALA A 266 5.12 2.46 -24.27
N GLU A 267 3.85 2.82 -24.32
CA GLU A 267 2.95 2.81 -23.16
C GLU A 267 2.80 1.41 -22.57
N GLN A 268 2.70 0.38 -23.41
CA GLN A 268 2.61 -1.00 -22.94
C GLN A 268 3.93 -1.45 -22.28
N VAL A 269 5.08 -1.07 -22.83
CA VAL A 269 6.39 -1.33 -22.22
C VAL A 269 6.51 -0.61 -20.89
N VAL A 270 6.13 0.67 -20.81
CA VAL A 270 6.16 1.44 -19.54
C VAL A 270 5.26 0.79 -18.49
N ARG A 271 4.02 0.46 -18.81
CA ARG A 271 3.10 -0.23 -17.87
C ARG A 271 3.63 -1.59 -17.43
N THR A 272 4.27 -2.32 -18.34
CA THR A 272 4.88 -3.62 -18.01
C THR A 272 6.09 -3.45 -17.09
N VAL A 273 6.91 -2.42 -17.31
CA VAL A 273 8.05 -2.06 -16.45
C VAL A 273 7.58 -1.59 -15.08
N GLU A 274 6.53 -0.77 -14.99
CA GLU A 274 5.93 -0.36 -13.72
C GLU A 274 5.35 -1.55 -12.94
N ALA A 275 4.59 -2.42 -13.61
CA ALA A 275 4.03 -3.63 -13.01
C ALA A 275 5.13 -4.57 -12.52
N MET A 276 6.20 -4.73 -13.31
CA MET A 276 7.32 -5.59 -12.96
C MET A 276 8.19 -5.02 -11.84
N SER A 277 8.42 -3.70 -11.82
CA SER A 277 9.11 -2.99 -10.73
C SER A 277 8.35 -3.14 -9.41
N THR A 278 7.02 -2.97 -9.44
CA THR A 278 6.16 -3.16 -8.27
C THR A 278 6.21 -4.61 -7.78
N ARG A 279 6.19 -5.58 -8.70
CA ARG A 279 6.30 -7.02 -8.39
C ARG A 279 7.66 -7.37 -7.78
N GLN A 280 8.75 -6.82 -8.31
CA GLN A 280 10.10 -6.99 -7.76
C GLN A 280 10.21 -6.41 -6.35
N GLY A 281 9.67 -5.21 -6.12
CA GLY A 281 9.64 -4.60 -4.79
C GLY A 281 8.93 -5.48 -3.77
N GLN A 282 7.78 -6.06 -4.14
CA GLN A 282 7.05 -7.01 -3.29
C GLN A 282 7.84 -8.28 -3.00
N ILE A 283 8.44 -8.91 -4.01
CA ILE A 283 9.24 -10.13 -3.80
C ILE A 283 10.45 -9.86 -2.89
N LEU A 284 11.13 -8.73 -3.07
CA LEU A 284 12.25 -8.34 -2.22
C LEU A 284 11.81 -8.09 -0.78
N GLN A 285 10.68 -7.41 -0.60
CA GLN A 285 10.11 -7.13 0.71
C GLN A 285 9.69 -8.42 1.42
N ASP A 286 8.99 -9.32 0.74
CA ASP A 286 8.59 -10.63 1.27
C ASP A 286 9.81 -11.46 1.67
N THR A 287 10.87 -11.46 0.86
CA THR A 287 12.11 -12.20 1.13
C THR A 287 12.86 -11.64 2.34
N ILE A 288 12.93 -10.30 2.48
CA ILE A 288 13.55 -9.63 3.62
C ILE A 288 12.77 -9.92 4.90
N GLU A 289 11.44 -9.89 4.83
CA GLU A 289 10.58 -10.12 5.99
C GLU A 289 10.64 -11.57 6.48
N GLU A 290 10.63 -12.53 5.55
CA GLU A 290 10.81 -13.95 5.85
C GLU A 290 12.20 -14.22 6.46
N SER A 291 13.24 -13.60 5.91
CA SER A 291 14.61 -13.71 6.42
C SER A 291 14.73 -13.12 7.84
N HIS A 292 14.10 -11.97 8.10
CA HIS A 292 14.06 -11.37 9.43
C HIS A 292 13.36 -12.25 10.46
N ARG A 293 12.24 -12.88 10.10
CA ARG A 293 11.56 -13.86 10.98
C ARG A 293 12.46 -15.04 11.29
N HIS A 294 13.09 -15.61 10.26
CA HIS A 294 13.98 -16.77 10.45
C HIS A 294 15.18 -16.43 11.36
N TRP A 295 15.75 -15.22 11.20
CA TRP A 295 16.84 -14.75 12.05
C TRP A 295 16.41 -14.54 13.50
N ALA A 296 15.20 -14.01 13.72
CA ALA A 296 14.61 -13.83 15.04
C ALA A 296 14.36 -15.18 15.74
N ASP A 297 13.87 -16.18 15.01
CA ASP A 297 13.62 -17.53 15.52
C ASP A 297 14.92 -18.23 15.94
N ILE A 298 15.95 -18.18 15.09
CA ILE A 298 17.28 -18.74 15.41
C ILE A 298 17.88 -18.05 16.63
N THR A 299 17.78 -16.72 16.71
CA THR A 299 18.32 -15.95 17.85
C THR A 299 17.59 -16.29 19.15
N SER A 300 16.27 -16.41 19.10
CA SER A 300 15.47 -16.81 20.27
C SER A 300 15.75 -18.25 20.71
N ALA A 301 15.86 -19.19 19.76
CA ALA A 301 16.19 -20.58 20.04
C ALA A 301 17.60 -20.71 20.65
N THR A 302 18.57 -19.95 20.13
CA THR A 302 19.93 -19.89 20.69
C THR A 302 19.91 -19.34 22.12
N GLY A 303 19.17 -18.26 22.37
CA GLY A 303 19.03 -17.69 23.72
C GLY A 303 18.45 -18.67 24.74
N LYS A 304 17.40 -19.41 24.38
CA LYS A 304 16.79 -20.42 25.25
C LYS A 304 17.72 -21.59 25.56
N LEU A 305 18.39 -22.14 24.53
CA LEU A 305 19.30 -23.27 24.73
C LEU A 305 20.52 -22.90 25.58
N LEU A 306 21.02 -21.67 25.43
CA LEU A 306 22.16 -21.18 26.21
C LEU A 306 21.76 -21.01 27.69
N ASP A 307 20.59 -20.43 27.95
CA ASP A 307 20.01 -20.28 29.28
C ASP A 307 19.81 -21.66 29.97
N GLU A 308 19.18 -22.60 29.27
CA GLU A 308 18.97 -23.97 29.77
C GLU A 308 20.28 -24.71 30.05
N SER A 309 21.29 -24.61 29.16
CA SER A 309 22.57 -25.30 29.35
C SER A 309 23.41 -24.69 30.48
N LEU A 310 23.45 -23.37 30.60
CA LEU A 310 24.20 -22.70 31.67
C LEU A 310 23.54 -22.96 33.02
N GLN A 311 22.21 -22.85 33.08
CA GLN A 311 21.47 -23.12 34.29
C GLN A 311 21.63 -24.57 34.75
N ALA A 312 21.50 -25.54 33.84
CA ALA A 312 21.64 -26.96 34.19
C ALA A 312 23.07 -27.29 34.65
N THR A 313 24.10 -26.83 33.94
CA THR A 313 25.49 -27.17 34.25
C THR A 313 25.97 -26.50 35.54
N LEU A 314 25.60 -25.23 35.78
CA LEU A 314 25.93 -24.52 37.02
C LEU A 314 25.19 -25.10 38.22
N HIS A 315 23.91 -25.44 38.06
CA HIS A 315 23.12 -26.03 39.14
C HIS A 315 23.69 -27.38 39.58
N ASP A 316 23.95 -28.27 38.62
CA ASP A 316 24.48 -29.61 38.86
C ASP A 316 25.91 -29.58 39.44
N SER A 317 26.75 -28.63 39.01
CA SER A 317 28.09 -28.41 39.57
C SER A 317 28.05 -27.91 41.03
N LEU A 318 27.24 -26.90 41.32
CA LEU A 318 27.11 -26.33 42.67
C LEU A 318 26.48 -27.32 43.66
N GLU A 319 25.48 -28.08 43.21
CA GLU A 319 24.83 -29.10 44.04
C GLU A 319 25.81 -30.21 44.41
N ARG A 320 26.59 -30.73 43.45
CA ARG A 320 27.64 -31.72 43.74
C ARG A 320 28.66 -31.16 44.73
N HIS A 321 29.15 -29.94 44.53
CA HIS A 321 30.13 -29.35 45.44
C HIS A 321 29.59 -29.19 46.88
N ALA A 322 28.33 -28.77 47.02
CA ALA A 322 27.67 -28.66 48.32
C ALA A 322 27.52 -30.01 49.03
N GLN A 323 27.16 -31.07 48.29
CA GLN A 323 27.05 -32.42 48.84
C GLN A 323 28.40 -32.98 49.31
N THR A 324 29.48 -32.73 48.57
CA THR A 324 30.82 -33.19 48.95
C THR A 324 31.36 -32.46 50.18
N LEU A 325 31.17 -31.13 50.27
CA LEU A 325 31.54 -30.35 51.45
C LEU A 325 30.80 -30.82 52.70
N THR A 326 29.50 -31.07 52.58
CA THR A 326 28.68 -31.57 53.69
C THR A 326 29.20 -32.94 54.15
N SER A 327 29.47 -33.84 53.21
CA SER A 327 29.99 -35.18 53.50
C SER A 327 31.39 -35.16 54.14
N ALA A 328 32.25 -34.23 53.72
CA ALA A 328 33.59 -34.06 54.31
C ALA A 328 33.51 -33.53 55.75
N THR A 329 32.61 -32.56 55.97
CA THR A 329 32.38 -31.98 57.31
C THR A 329 31.83 -33.03 58.28
N ASP A 330 30.89 -33.87 57.84
CA ASP A 330 30.35 -34.97 58.66
C ASP A 330 31.41 -36.00 59.04
N ARG A 331 32.32 -36.35 58.12
CA ARG A 331 33.45 -37.26 58.44
C ARG A 331 34.39 -36.67 59.49
N GLN A 332 34.63 -35.36 59.44
CA GLN A 332 35.48 -34.67 60.42
C GLN A 332 34.84 -34.66 61.81
N VAL A 333 33.52 -34.44 61.89
CA VAL A 333 32.76 -34.50 63.15
C VAL A 333 32.81 -35.92 63.73
N GLN A 334 32.59 -36.96 62.93
CA GLN A 334 32.65 -38.35 63.40
C GLN A 334 34.05 -38.75 63.90
N ALA A 335 35.11 -38.30 63.23
CA ALA A 335 36.49 -38.54 63.68
C ALA A 335 36.77 -37.89 65.04
N LEU A 336 36.28 -36.67 65.26
CA LEU A 336 36.40 -35.96 66.53
C LEU A 336 35.61 -36.65 67.66
N GLU A 337 34.39 -37.10 67.40
CA GLU A 337 33.58 -37.84 68.39
C GLU A 337 34.27 -39.15 68.82
N HIS A 338 34.79 -39.93 67.87
CA HIS A 338 35.45 -41.19 68.16
C HIS A 338 36.72 -41.00 69.02
N LEU A 339 37.49 -39.94 68.74
CA LEU A 339 38.75 -39.67 69.44
C LEU A 339 38.49 -39.16 70.88
N LEU A 340 37.51 -38.26 71.05
CA LEU A 340 37.08 -37.80 72.38
C LEU A 340 36.53 -38.95 73.21
N GLY A 341 35.73 -39.84 72.62
CA GLY A 341 35.22 -41.03 73.29
C GLY A 341 36.34 -41.96 73.77
N HIS A 342 37.35 -42.18 72.95
CA HIS A 342 38.49 -43.03 73.31
C HIS A 342 39.35 -42.41 74.43
N GLN A 343 39.55 -41.08 74.41
CA GLN A 343 40.29 -40.37 75.47
C GLN A 343 39.54 -40.40 76.81
N LEU A 344 38.22 -40.17 76.80
CA LEU A 344 37.39 -40.23 78.01
C LEU A 344 37.44 -41.61 78.65
N SER A 345 37.38 -42.67 77.82
CA SER A 345 37.50 -44.04 78.31
C SER A 345 38.88 -44.31 78.92
N ALA A 346 39.96 -43.93 78.24
CA ALA A 346 41.32 -44.16 78.75
C ALA A 346 41.60 -43.42 80.07
N MET A 347 41.08 -42.19 80.19
CA MET A 347 41.19 -41.39 81.41
C MET A 347 40.42 -42.03 82.58
N ASN A 348 39.22 -42.55 82.33
CA ASN A 348 38.43 -43.26 83.35
C ASN A 348 39.16 -44.51 83.88
N THR A 349 39.74 -45.31 82.99
CA THR A 349 40.50 -46.52 83.39
C THR A 349 41.75 -46.17 84.21
N ASN A 350 42.41 -45.05 83.90
CA ASN A 350 43.58 -44.60 84.65
C ASN A 350 43.21 -44.08 86.05
N ILE A 351 42.10 -43.36 86.17
CA ILE A 351 41.56 -42.89 87.46
C ILE A 351 41.19 -44.09 88.35
N GLU A 352 40.49 -45.10 87.81
CA GLU A 352 40.19 -46.33 88.55
C GLU A 352 41.46 -47.03 89.05
N LYS A 353 42.50 -47.09 88.21
CA LYS A 353 43.78 -47.70 88.57
C LYS A 353 44.52 -46.93 89.68
N GLN A 354 44.46 -45.59 89.67
CA GLN A 354 45.04 -44.77 90.73
C GLN A 354 44.27 -44.90 92.06
N ILE A 355 42.94 -44.96 92.02
CA ILE A 355 42.12 -45.18 93.22
C ILE A 355 42.44 -46.54 93.83
N GLY A 356 42.60 -47.59 93.01
CA GLY A 356 43.03 -48.92 93.47
C GLY A 356 44.40 -48.90 94.16
N MET A 357 45.40 -48.26 93.52
CA MET A 357 46.75 -48.14 94.10
C MET A 357 46.78 -47.33 95.40
N LEU A 358 45.92 -46.30 95.53
CA LEU A 358 45.80 -45.49 96.75
C LEU A 358 45.18 -46.30 97.89
N ASN A 359 44.12 -47.06 97.61
CA ASN A 359 43.43 -47.92 98.58
C ASN A 359 44.38 -49.01 99.13
N ASP A 360 45.17 -49.63 98.26
CA ASP A 360 46.20 -50.62 98.65
C ASP A 360 47.36 -49.99 99.46
N GLY A 361 47.65 -48.70 99.25
CA GLY A 361 48.61 -47.94 100.03
C GLY A 361 48.11 -47.63 101.44
N VAL A 362 46.85 -47.19 101.56
CA VAL A 362 46.20 -46.90 102.85
C VAL A 362 46.09 -48.18 103.69
N GLN A 363 45.70 -49.31 103.08
CA GLN A 363 45.58 -50.59 103.79
C GLN A 363 46.92 -51.07 104.36
N ARG A 364 48.03 -50.84 103.64
CA ARG A 364 49.38 -51.17 104.13
C ARG A 364 49.79 -50.32 105.33
N ASN A 365 49.45 -49.03 105.34
CA ASN A 365 49.73 -48.15 106.49
C ASN A 365 48.90 -48.51 107.72
N VAL A 366 47.63 -48.89 107.55
CA VAL A 366 46.77 -49.36 108.64
C VAL A 366 47.36 -50.60 109.30
N ASN A 367 47.77 -51.60 108.50
CA ASN A 367 48.40 -52.83 109.01
C ASN A 367 49.75 -52.56 109.71
N ALA A 368 50.51 -51.54 109.28
CA ALA A 368 51.77 -51.17 109.93
C ALA A 368 51.55 -50.51 111.31
N ILE A 369 50.49 -49.72 111.47
CA ILE A 369 50.13 -49.08 112.73
C ILE A 369 49.62 -50.10 113.75
N GLU A 370 48.79 -51.06 113.31
CA GLU A 370 48.26 -52.13 114.17
C GLU A 370 49.38 -52.97 114.81
N ASN A 371 50.42 -53.30 114.04
CA ASN A 371 51.59 -54.03 114.53
C ASN A 371 52.51 -53.19 115.45
N GLY A 372 52.55 -51.86 115.28
CA GLY A 372 53.36 -50.96 116.09
C GLY A 372 52.79 -50.71 117.50
N VAL A 373 51.46 -50.74 117.65
CA VAL A 373 50.77 -50.45 118.93
C VAL A 373 50.79 -51.66 119.87
N VAL A 374 50.65 -52.89 119.36
CA VAL A 374 50.68 -54.12 120.17
C VAL A 374 52.05 -54.31 120.85
N ASN A 375 53.14 -53.92 120.20
CA ASN A 375 54.49 -54.16 120.72
C ASN A 375 54.94 -53.16 121.80
N ARG A 376 54.25 -52.02 121.97
CA ARG A 376 54.53 -51.02 123.02
C ARG A 376 53.66 -51.19 124.27
N MET A 377 52.69 -52.08 124.25
CA MET A 377 51.73 -52.31 125.33
C MET A 377 52.13 -53.52 126.19
N GLY A 378 53.42 -53.66 126.48
CA GLY A 378 53.99 -54.76 127.27
C GLY A 378 55.02 -54.37 128.33
N LEU A 379 55.30 -53.07 128.56
CA LEU A 379 56.41 -52.68 129.44
C LEU A 379 56.23 -51.36 130.19
N VAL A 380 55.09 -51.16 130.87
CA VAL A 380 54.91 -49.99 131.77
C VAL A 380 54.32 -50.35 133.15
N ASP A 381 53.94 -51.59 133.45
CA ASP A 381 53.03 -51.79 134.61
C ASP A 381 53.64 -52.11 135.98
N ASP A 382 54.90 -52.50 136.20
CA ASP A 382 55.29 -52.77 137.61
C ASP A 382 56.78 -52.76 137.95
N VAL A 383 57.46 -51.66 137.59
CA VAL A 383 58.80 -51.31 138.10
C VAL A 383 58.73 -50.59 139.46
N PHE A 384 57.54 -50.48 140.10
CA PHE A 384 57.39 -49.70 141.34
C PHE A 384 57.33 -50.49 142.66
N ALA A 385 57.58 -51.81 142.65
CA ALA A 385 57.39 -52.63 143.87
C ALA A 385 58.64 -53.14 144.62
N LYS A 386 59.89 -52.99 144.15
CA LYS A 386 61.10 -53.38 144.96
C LYS A 386 62.39 -52.81 144.35
N GLN A 387 62.93 -51.66 144.76
CA GLN A 387 63.67 -51.44 146.02
C GLN A 387 64.59 -52.62 146.39
N ILE A 388 65.88 -52.49 146.75
CA ILE A 388 66.78 -51.40 147.12
C ILE A 388 68.17 -52.02 146.90
N GLY A 389 69.09 -51.35 146.16
CA GLY A 389 70.47 -51.82 146.03
C GLY A 389 71.33 -51.13 144.96
N GLU A 390 70.79 -50.88 143.76
CA GLU A 390 71.66 -50.57 142.59
C GLU A 390 71.50 -49.15 142.05
N LEU A 391 71.55 -48.16 142.95
CA LEU A 391 71.46 -46.74 142.61
C LEU A 391 72.75 -46.15 141.99
N GLU A 392 73.81 -46.93 141.77
CA GLU A 392 75.08 -46.41 141.23
C GLU A 392 75.25 -46.61 139.72
N ASN A 393 74.51 -47.53 139.10
CA ASN A 393 74.60 -47.82 137.66
C ASN A 393 73.55 -47.10 136.78
N MET A 394 72.57 -46.41 137.37
CA MET A 394 71.38 -45.94 136.65
C MET A 394 71.54 -44.58 135.97
N VAL A 395 72.38 -43.68 136.50
CA VAL A 395 72.47 -42.29 136.01
C VAL A 395 73.13 -42.21 134.63
N ASN A 396 74.06 -43.12 134.31
CA ASN A 396 74.79 -43.06 133.02
C ASN A 396 73.97 -43.56 131.82
N LYS A 397 72.88 -44.31 132.02
CA LYS A 397 72.14 -44.94 130.92
C LYS A 397 70.94 -44.12 130.41
N GLN A 398 70.46 -43.14 131.18
CA GLN A 398 69.24 -42.39 130.85
C GLN A 398 69.44 -41.18 129.93
N VAL A 399 70.66 -40.66 129.76
CA VAL A 399 70.93 -39.53 128.86
C VAL A 399 71.03 -39.97 127.39
N GLU A 400 71.45 -41.21 127.13
CA GLU A 400 71.68 -41.73 125.76
C GLU A 400 70.38 -42.15 125.06
N VAL A 401 69.40 -42.71 125.81
CA VAL A 401 68.14 -43.21 125.24
C VAL A 401 67.22 -42.08 124.76
N LEU A 402 67.28 -40.90 125.40
CA LEU A 402 66.42 -39.76 125.07
C LEU A 402 66.87 -39.00 123.80
N SER A 403 68.16 -38.98 123.46
CA SER A 403 68.64 -38.30 122.24
C SER A 403 68.40 -39.14 120.97
N LEU A 404 68.55 -40.47 121.06
CA LEU A 404 68.34 -41.40 119.95
C LEU A 404 66.87 -41.47 119.51
N ALA A 405 65.93 -41.37 120.44
CA ALA A 405 64.49 -41.41 120.14
C ALA A 405 64.02 -40.16 119.37
N ILE A 406 64.52 -38.98 119.73
CA ILE A 406 64.17 -37.72 119.06
C ILE A 406 64.79 -37.66 117.64
N GLN A 407 66.02 -38.17 117.47
CA GLN A 407 66.68 -38.20 116.16
C GLN A 407 65.99 -39.16 115.18
N SER A 408 65.61 -40.36 115.64
CA SER A 408 64.96 -41.38 114.80
C SER A 408 63.60 -40.94 114.25
N GLN A 409 62.84 -40.13 115.01
CA GLN A 409 61.51 -39.68 114.59
C GLN A 409 61.55 -38.51 113.62
N ALA A 410 62.60 -37.67 113.68
CA ALA A 410 62.83 -36.61 112.69
C ALA A 410 63.22 -37.17 111.32
N ASP A 411 64.08 -38.19 111.28
CA ASP A 411 64.55 -38.81 110.03
C ASP A 411 63.41 -39.51 109.25
N MET A 412 62.49 -40.21 109.94
CA MET A 412 61.34 -40.87 109.28
C MET A 412 60.38 -39.87 108.63
N VAL A 413 60.12 -38.73 109.28
CA VAL A 413 59.22 -37.70 108.74
C VAL A 413 59.85 -37.00 107.54
N GLN A 414 61.15 -36.69 107.58
CA GLN A 414 61.85 -36.11 106.43
C GLN A 414 61.86 -37.07 105.22
N GLN A 415 62.12 -38.37 105.46
CA GLN A 415 62.22 -39.34 104.38
C GLN A 415 60.86 -39.64 103.73
N GLY A 416 59.78 -39.76 104.52
CA GLY A 416 58.42 -39.99 104.01
C GLY A 416 57.86 -38.80 103.23
N THR A 417 58.15 -37.58 103.66
CA THR A 417 57.70 -36.37 102.96
C THR A 417 58.45 -36.18 101.64
N GLY A 418 59.75 -36.52 101.59
CA GLY A 418 60.55 -36.51 100.36
C GLY A 418 60.06 -37.51 99.31
N ASP A 419 59.71 -38.73 99.73
CA ASP A 419 59.29 -39.79 98.82
C ASP A 419 57.90 -39.49 98.19
N LEU A 420 56.99 -38.87 98.94
CA LEU A 420 55.68 -38.45 98.42
C LEU A 420 55.79 -37.31 97.41
N ILE A 421 56.63 -36.30 97.69
CA ILE A 421 56.89 -35.18 96.77
C ILE A 421 57.56 -35.68 95.49
N GLY A 422 58.50 -36.62 95.59
CA GLY A 422 59.13 -37.26 94.44
C GLY A 422 58.12 -37.96 93.52
N ARG A 423 57.22 -38.77 94.10
CA ARG A 423 56.19 -39.49 93.32
C ARG A 423 55.17 -38.55 92.66
N LEU A 424 54.79 -37.47 93.33
CA LEU A 424 53.90 -36.44 92.75
C LEU A 424 54.58 -35.70 91.60
N ARG A 425 55.86 -35.36 91.73
CA ARG A 425 56.63 -34.71 90.66
C ARG A 425 56.75 -35.61 89.43
N ASP A 426 57.16 -36.86 89.62
CA ASP A 426 57.32 -37.81 88.51
C ASP A 426 55.96 -38.14 87.84
N GLY A 427 54.87 -38.16 88.61
CA GLY A 427 53.52 -38.32 88.09
C GLY A 427 53.04 -37.14 87.24
N LEU A 428 53.36 -35.92 87.66
CA LEU A 428 53.04 -34.70 86.91
C LEU A 428 53.92 -34.55 85.65
N GLU A 429 55.21 -34.92 85.71
CA GLU A 429 56.09 -34.95 84.53
C GLU A 429 55.58 -35.92 83.47
N ARG A 430 55.21 -37.16 83.86
CA ARG A 430 54.62 -38.12 82.91
C ARG A 430 53.30 -37.66 82.33
N MET A 431 52.46 -36.98 83.11
CA MET A 431 51.19 -36.45 82.60
C MET A 431 51.42 -35.33 81.60
N ALA A 432 52.40 -34.46 81.85
CA ALA A 432 52.80 -33.41 80.92
C ALA A 432 53.41 -33.98 79.63
N GLU A 433 54.27 -35.00 79.71
CA GLU A 433 54.82 -35.69 78.54
C GLU A 433 53.73 -36.32 77.68
N LEU A 434 52.78 -37.05 78.29
CA LEU A 434 51.66 -37.65 77.57
C LEU A 434 50.73 -36.61 76.95
N LEU A 435 50.52 -35.45 77.60
CA LEU A 435 49.74 -34.34 77.05
C LEU A 435 50.43 -33.70 75.85
N VAL A 436 51.74 -33.48 75.93
CA VAL A 436 52.54 -32.93 74.83
C VAL A 436 52.54 -33.91 73.66
N GLU A 437 52.69 -35.20 73.91
CA GLU A 437 52.65 -36.22 72.86
C GLU A 437 51.27 -36.36 72.23
N ALA A 438 50.19 -36.27 73.02
CA ALA A 438 48.82 -36.24 72.51
C ALA A 438 48.53 -35.00 71.66
N LEU A 439 48.99 -33.81 72.10
CA LEU A 439 48.83 -32.56 71.35
C LEU A 439 49.66 -32.57 70.05
N HIS A 440 50.87 -33.13 70.09
CA HIS A 440 51.71 -33.28 68.91
C HIS A 440 51.04 -34.20 67.88
N LYS A 441 50.55 -35.36 68.32
CA LYS A 441 49.84 -36.30 67.47
C LYS A 441 48.52 -35.73 66.93
N HIS A 442 47.81 -34.93 67.73
CA HIS A 442 46.63 -34.21 67.27
C HIS A 442 46.98 -33.18 66.19
N GLY A 443 48.06 -32.43 66.38
CA GLY A 443 48.60 -31.50 65.39
C GLY A 443 48.92 -32.20 64.08
N GLU A 444 49.65 -33.32 64.12
CA GLU A 444 49.96 -34.10 62.90
C GLU A 444 48.70 -34.61 62.19
N THR A 445 47.70 -35.11 62.93
CA THR A 445 46.44 -35.55 62.31
C THR A 445 45.64 -34.41 61.71
N LEU A 446 45.65 -33.23 62.33
CA LEU A 446 44.94 -32.06 61.83
C LEU A 446 45.59 -31.57 60.53
N THR A 447 46.91 -31.40 60.53
CA THR A 447 47.67 -30.99 59.35
C THR A 447 47.49 -31.97 58.20
N ARG A 448 47.49 -33.28 58.49
CA ARG A 448 47.23 -34.32 57.48
C ARG A 448 45.81 -34.23 56.92
N SER A 449 44.81 -33.99 57.77
CA SER A 449 43.42 -33.82 57.32
C SER A 449 43.24 -32.54 56.50
N GLU A 450 43.94 -31.46 56.83
CA GLU A 450 43.96 -30.21 56.06
C GLU A 450 44.65 -30.41 54.70
N GLU A 451 45.74 -31.18 54.65
CA GLU A 451 46.41 -31.52 53.40
C GLU A 451 45.54 -32.40 52.51
N GLU A 452 44.84 -33.39 53.08
CA GLU A 452 43.87 -34.23 52.36
C GLU A 452 42.69 -33.41 51.84
N LEU A 453 42.10 -32.53 52.65
CA LEU A 453 41.05 -31.60 52.22
C LEU A 453 41.56 -30.66 51.13
N ALA A 454 42.75 -30.08 51.26
CA ALA A 454 43.32 -29.21 50.25
C ALA A 454 43.62 -29.96 48.95
N GLN A 455 44.02 -31.22 49.03
CA GLN A 455 44.24 -32.08 47.86
C GLN A 455 42.93 -32.44 47.17
N GLU A 456 41.88 -32.81 47.92
CA GLU A 456 40.56 -33.08 47.39
C GLU A 456 39.95 -31.82 46.76
N ASN A 457 40.12 -30.66 47.39
CA ASN A 457 39.62 -29.39 46.87
C ASN A 457 40.35 -28.97 45.59
N ARG A 458 41.68 -29.18 45.50
CA ARG A 458 42.45 -29.01 44.26
C ARG A 458 42.00 -29.98 43.16
N ARG A 459 41.70 -31.24 43.52
CA ARG A 459 41.20 -32.25 42.57
C ARG A 459 39.83 -31.84 42.01
N HIS A 460 38.92 -31.38 42.85
CA HIS A 460 37.62 -30.89 42.41
C HIS A 460 37.71 -29.60 41.59
N LEU A 461 38.60 -28.67 41.96
CA LEU A 461 38.83 -27.49 41.12
C LEU A 461 39.30 -27.90 39.72
N SER A 462 40.20 -28.87 39.64
CA SER A 462 40.69 -29.41 38.36
C SER A 462 39.59 -30.15 37.58
N GLU A 463 38.69 -30.89 38.24
CA GLU A 463 37.53 -31.53 37.59
C GLU A 463 36.54 -30.48 37.07
N VAL A 464 36.29 -29.41 37.83
CA VAL A 464 35.44 -28.28 37.40
C VAL A 464 36.08 -27.56 36.23
N GLU A 465 37.39 -27.26 36.27
CA GLU A 465 38.12 -26.66 35.16
C GLU A 465 38.09 -27.54 33.90
N ALA A 466 38.23 -28.85 34.06
CA ALA A 466 38.14 -29.79 32.95
C ALA A 466 36.72 -29.85 32.35
N ALA A 467 35.69 -29.92 33.18
CA ALA A 467 34.29 -29.92 32.74
C ALA A 467 33.91 -28.59 32.08
N LEU A 468 34.41 -27.46 32.61
CA LEU A 468 34.22 -26.14 32.02
C LEU A 468 34.98 -26.01 30.69
N GLY A 469 36.19 -26.57 30.60
CA GLY A 469 36.97 -26.67 29.37
C GLY A 469 36.27 -27.50 28.31
N GLU A 470 35.72 -28.66 28.67
CA GLU A 470 34.94 -29.51 27.77
C GLU A 470 33.65 -28.82 27.30
N ALA A 471 32.93 -28.16 28.22
CA ALA A 471 31.74 -27.37 27.87
C ALA A 471 32.08 -26.17 26.97
N MET A 472 33.21 -25.49 27.19
CA MET A 472 33.69 -24.40 26.34
C MET A 472 34.10 -24.90 24.95
N VAL A 473 34.76 -26.06 24.85
CA VAL A 473 35.10 -26.68 23.56
C VAL A 473 33.83 -27.10 22.82
N LEU A 474 32.86 -27.70 23.51
CA LEU A 474 31.57 -28.08 22.92
C LEU A 474 30.78 -26.85 22.47
N SER A 475 30.80 -25.77 23.26
CA SER A 475 30.21 -24.49 22.90
C SER A 475 30.91 -23.87 21.69
N ALA A 476 32.25 -23.92 21.65
CA ALA A 476 33.04 -23.39 20.53
C ALA A 476 32.80 -24.18 19.23
N ASP A 477 32.77 -25.52 19.26
CA ASP A 477 32.43 -26.36 18.10
C ASP A 477 31.00 -26.06 17.60
N ARG A 478 30.06 -25.81 18.53
CA ARG A 478 28.67 -25.48 18.19
C ARG A 478 28.56 -24.06 17.61
N GLN A 479 29.35 -23.12 18.12
CA GLN A 479 29.43 -21.76 17.62
C GLN A 479 30.11 -21.72 16.24
N GLU A 480 31.15 -22.52 16.02
CA GLU A 480 31.78 -22.71 14.71
C GLU A 480 30.80 -23.32 13.70
N LYS A 481 30.00 -24.33 14.09
CA LYS A 481 28.92 -24.86 13.25
C LYS A 481 27.88 -23.79 12.91
N LEU A 482 27.41 -23.01 13.88
CA LEU A 482 26.46 -21.92 13.63
C LEU A 482 27.04 -20.83 12.72
N VAL A 483 28.30 -20.46 12.92
CA VAL A 483 29.01 -19.50 12.05
C VAL A 483 29.12 -20.07 10.63
N SER A 484 29.50 -21.34 10.48
CA SER A 484 29.55 -22.01 9.16
C SER A 484 28.17 -22.11 8.48
N GLN A 485 27.09 -22.18 9.28
CA GLN A 485 25.73 -22.22 8.79
C GLN A 485 25.25 -20.83 8.37
N SER A 486 25.58 -19.80 9.15
CA SER A 486 25.39 -18.40 8.79
C SER A 486 26.19 -18.01 7.54
N GLU A 487 27.43 -18.50 7.40
CA GLU A 487 28.28 -18.24 6.24
C GLU A 487 27.73 -18.91 4.97
N ARG A 488 27.18 -20.13 5.10
CA ARG A 488 26.42 -20.77 4.03
C ARG A 488 25.19 -19.99 3.64
N MET A 489 24.39 -19.54 4.62
CA MET A 489 23.20 -18.74 4.36
C MET A 489 23.53 -17.40 3.69
N LEU A 490 24.63 -16.74 4.09
CA LEU A 490 25.13 -15.54 3.44
C LEU A 490 25.62 -15.80 2.01
N LYS A 491 26.28 -16.95 1.77
CA LYS A 491 26.65 -17.39 0.41
C LYS A 491 25.43 -17.65 -0.46
N ASP A 492 24.41 -18.32 0.08
CA ASP A 492 23.17 -18.60 -0.64
C ASP A 492 22.41 -17.30 -0.95
N MET A 493 22.37 -16.36 0.00
CA MET A 493 21.81 -15.02 -0.22
C MET A 493 22.61 -14.23 -1.26
N GLN A 494 23.94 -14.31 -1.23
CA GLN A 494 24.81 -13.69 -2.22
C GLN A 494 24.61 -14.32 -3.60
N ALA A 495 24.48 -15.65 -3.69
CA ALA A 495 24.20 -16.36 -4.94
C ALA A 495 22.83 -15.97 -5.50
N ALA A 496 21.78 -15.94 -4.68
CA ALA A 496 20.45 -15.51 -5.07
C ALA A 496 20.43 -14.04 -5.53
N LEU A 497 21.19 -13.16 -4.88
CA LEU A 497 21.35 -11.76 -5.31
C LEU A 497 22.12 -11.65 -6.63
N VAL A 498 23.15 -12.45 -6.84
CA VAL A 498 23.91 -12.49 -8.10
C VAL A 498 23.06 -13.06 -9.23
N ASP A 499 22.25 -14.08 -8.98
CA ASP A 499 21.32 -14.64 -9.96
C ASP A 499 20.19 -13.65 -10.29
N ALA A 500 19.64 -12.96 -9.29
CA ALA A 500 18.66 -11.90 -9.50
C ALA A 500 19.27 -10.73 -10.30
N ALA A 501 20.49 -10.31 -9.97
CA ALA A 501 21.23 -9.31 -10.72
C ALA A 501 21.51 -9.77 -12.16
N GLY A 502 21.92 -11.04 -12.34
CA GLY A 502 22.11 -11.67 -13.64
C GLY A 502 20.84 -11.64 -14.48
N ALA A 503 19.70 -12.04 -13.91
CA ALA A 503 18.40 -12.00 -14.56
C ALA A 503 18.00 -10.56 -14.94
N THR A 504 18.29 -9.56 -14.10
CA THR A 504 18.02 -8.15 -14.44
C THR A 504 18.90 -7.63 -15.57
N VAL A 505 20.18 -8.04 -15.63
CA VAL A 505 21.08 -7.69 -16.73
C VAL A 505 20.62 -8.37 -18.03
N GLU A 506 20.21 -9.63 -17.96
CA GLU A 506 19.70 -10.39 -19.09
C GLU A 506 18.40 -9.78 -19.62
N GLN A 507 17.53 -9.32 -18.73
CA GLN A 507 16.33 -8.57 -19.06
C GLN A 507 16.67 -7.20 -19.66
N GLN A 508 17.65 -6.48 -19.15
CA GLN A 508 18.10 -5.20 -19.72
C GLN A 508 18.67 -5.39 -21.13
N GLN A 509 19.43 -6.46 -21.35
CA GLN A 509 19.89 -6.85 -22.69
C GLN A 509 18.73 -7.25 -23.61
N GLN A 510 17.70 -7.92 -23.09
CA GLN A 510 16.48 -8.24 -23.83
C GLN A 510 15.76 -6.97 -24.30
N LEU A 511 15.64 -5.97 -23.42
CA LEU A 511 15.05 -4.66 -23.74
C LEU A 511 15.87 -3.91 -24.78
N VAL A 512 17.20 -3.94 -24.69
CA VAL A 512 18.07 -3.36 -25.72
C VAL A 512 17.89 -4.08 -27.06
N ARG A 513 17.84 -5.42 -27.08
CA ARG A 513 17.56 -6.21 -28.29
C ARG A 513 16.18 -5.89 -28.87
N GLN A 514 15.16 -5.73 -28.04
CA GLN A 514 13.83 -5.32 -28.49
C GLN A 514 13.82 -3.89 -29.03
N GLY A 515 14.58 -2.98 -28.41
CA GLY A 515 14.83 -1.64 -28.93
C GLY A 515 15.47 -1.64 -30.31
N ASP A 516 16.49 -2.47 -30.53
CA ASP A 516 17.12 -2.65 -31.85
C ASP A 516 16.16 -3.25 -32.88
N ILE A 517 15.30 -4.19 -32.48
CA ILE A 517 14.27 -4.75 -33.36
C ILE A 517 13.25 -3.67 -33.73
N LEU A 518 12.80 -2.86 -32.78
CA LEU A 518 11.91 -1.73 -33.04
C LEU A 518 12.58 -0.70 -33.96
N LEU A 519 13.87 -0.42 -33.76
CA LEU A 519 14.62 0.49 -34.62
C LEU A 519 14.71 -0.06 -36.06
N LYS A 520 14.97 -1.36 -36.23
CA LYS A 520 14.95 -2.03 -37.54
C LYS A 520 13.57 -2.04 -38.17
N VAL A 521 12.51 -2.20 -37.39
CA VAL A 521 11.13 -2.11 -37.89
C VAL A 521 10.84 -0.69 -38.36
N VAL A 522 11.20 0.33 -37.57
CA VAL A 522 11.05 1.73 -37.96
C VAL A 522 11.82 2.03 -39.25
N ASP A 523 13.07 1.59 -39.37
CA ASP A 523 13.87 1.73 -40.60
C ASP A 523 13.22 1.01 -41.79
N ALA A 524 12.75 -0.22 -41.60
CA ALA A 524 12.05 -0.97 -42.65
C ALA A 524 10.75 -0.27 -43.07
N THR A 525 10.05 0.36 -42.14
CA THR A 525 8.83 1.10 -42.47
C THR A 525 9.13 2.42 -43.17
N GLY A 526 10.24 3.07 -42.83
CA GLY A 526 10.80 4.19 -43.60
C GLY A 526 11.16 3.79 -45.03
N GLN A 527 11.77 2.62 -45.22
CA GLN A 527 12.07 2.06 -46.55
C GLN A 527 10.78 1.75 -47.34
N VAL A 528 9.73 1.23 -46.70
CA VAL A 528 8.44 0.98 -47.34
C VAL A 528 7.78 2.29 -47.81
N LYS A 529 7.83 3.34 -46.98
CA LYS A 529 7.35 4.69 -47.37
C LYS A 529 8.12 5.23 -48.57
N GLN A 530 9.45 5.06 -48.58
CA GLN A 530 10.30 5.46 -49.69
C GLN A 530 9.98 4.66 -50.97
N LEU A 531 9.64 3.37 -50.83
CA LEU A 531 9.21 2.50 -51.91
C LEU A 531 7.84 2.92 -52.46
N GLU A 532 6.88 3.26 -51.59
CA GLU A 532 5.58 3.80 -51.98
C GLU A 532 5.71 5.15 -52.69
N GLU A 533 6.60 6.02 -52.22
CA GLU A 533 6.83 7.32 -52.85
C GLU A 533 7.49 7.16 -54.22
N THR A 534 8.42 6.21 -54.36
CA THR A 534 9.02 5.83 -55.64
C THR A 534 7.99 5.17 -56.58
N LEU A 535 7.14 4.30 -56.06
CA LEU A 535 6.07 3.64 -56.82
C LEU A 535 5.01 4.65 -57.27
N ASN A 536 4.63 5.59 -56.40
CA ASN A 536 3.72 6.69 -56.74
C ASN A 536 4.35 7.66 -57.72
N GLN A 537 5.64 7.97 -57.62
CA GLN A 537 6.35 8.73 -58.65
C GLN A 537 6.37 7.98 -59.99
N ASN A 538 6.61 6.67 -59.98
CA ASN A 538 6.58 5.85 -61.20
C ASN A 538 5.16 5.77 -61.79
N LEU A 539 4.13 5.58 -60.96
CA LEU A 539 2.72 5.61 -61.35
C LEU A 539 2.28 7.00 -61.84
N ALA A 540 2.76 8.08 -61.24
CA ALA A 540 2.52 9.45 -61.71
C ALA A 540 3.29 9.74 -63.00
N THR A 541 4.41 9.07 -63.25
CA THR A 541 5.15 9.16 -64.51
C THR A 541 4.47 8.32 -65.60
N LEU A 542 3.95 7.14 -65.26
CA LEU A 542 3.07 6.32 -66.11
C LEU A 542 1.73 7.00 -66.42
N GLY A 543 1.15 7.69 -65.44
CA GLY A 543 -0.06 8.49 -65.58
C GLY A 543 0.19 9.76 -66.42
N ARG A 544 1.38 10.37 -66.32
CA ARG A 544 1.81 11.43 -67.25
C ARG A 544 2.17 10.92 -68.64
N THR A 545 2.40 9.61 -68.83
CA THR A 545 2.55 9.03 -70.17
C THR A 545 1.21 8.70 -70.84
N HIS A 546 0.08 9.08 -70.24
CA HIS A 546 -1.22 9.10 -70.90
C HIS A 546 -1.42 10.30 -71.85
N ASN A 547 -0.34 10.70 -72.54
CA ASN A 547 -0.40 11.46 -73.80
C ASN A 547 -0.74 10.55 -74.99
N PHE A 548 -1.42 9.42 -74.76
CA PHE A 548 -1.89 8.52 -75.82
C PHE A 548 -2.91 9.21 -76.72
N GLU A 549 -3.78 10.06 -76.14
CA GLU A 549 -4.74 10.85 -76.92
C GLU A 549 -4.07 12.00 -77.68
N GLU A 550 -3.11 12.68 -77.07
CA GLU A 550 -2.41 13.80 -77.72
C GLU A 550 -1.46 13.31 -78.83
N THR A 551 -0.79 12.16 -78.62
CA THR A 551 -0.02 11.50 -79.69
C THR A 551 -0.93 10.89 -80.75
N LEU A 552 -2.09 10.31 -80.42
CA LEU A 552 -3.05 9.83 -81.43
C LEU A 552 -3.67 10.98 -82.23
N LEU A 553 -3.96 12.13 -81.60
CA LEU A 553 -4.45 13.32 -82.29
C LEU A 553 -3.38 13.93 -83.18
N SER A 554 -2.13 14.02 -82.72
CA SER A 554 -1.02 14.52 -83.56
C SER A 554 -0.67 13.53 -84.68
N LEU A 555 -0.72 12.21 -84.43
CA LEU A 555 -0.45 11.18 -85.42
C LEU A 555 -1.61 11.07 -86.43
N SER A 556 -2.86 11.24 -86.00
CA SER A 556 -4.04 11.30 -86.87
C SER A 556 -4.04 12.57 -87.73
N ALA A 557 -3.67 13.73 -87.15
CA ALA A 557 -3.48 14.97 -87.90
C ALA A 557 -2.29 14.86 -88.89
N ALA A 558 -1.21 14.21 -88.49
CA ALA A 558 -0.07 13.92 -89.35
C ALA A 558 -0.45 12.94 -90.46
N ILE A 559 -1.27 11.91 -90.19
CA ILE A 559 -1.79 10.95 -91.19
C ILE A 559 -2.77 11.65 -92.13
N GLN A 560 -3.63 12.55 -91.67
CA GLN A 560 -4.51 13.32 -92.54
C GLN A 560 -3.75 14.32 -93.41
N LEU A 561 -2.71 14.97 -92.88
CA LEU A 561 -1.79 15.81 -93.66
C LEU A 561 -0.95 14.99 -94.65
N LEU A 562 -0.48 13.79 -94.26
CA LEU A 562 0.21 12.87 -95.15
C LEU A 562 -0.74 12.30 -96.20
N SER A 563 -2.00 12.01 -95.86
CA SER A 563 -3.00 11.47 -96.79
C SER A 563 -3.52 12.54 -97.75
N ALA A 564 -3.58 13.81 -97.32
CA ALA A 564 -3.84 14.94 -98.20
C ALA A 564 -2.65 15.22 -99.14
N ARG A 565 -1.43 14.85 -98.74
CA ARG A 565 -0.22 14.95 -99.56
C ARG A 565 0.01 13.72 -100.46
N MET A 566 -0.35 12.52 -100.00
CA MET A 566 -0.23 11.24 -100.71
C MET A 566 -1.43 10.93 -101.62
N GLY A 567 -2.57 11.59 -101.44
CA GLY A 567 -3.66 11.57 -102.41
C GLY A 567 -3.33 12.30 -103.72
N ARG A 568 -2.11 12.86 -103.83
CA ARG A 568 -1.66 13.62 -104.99
C ARG A 568 -0.55 12.94 -105.81
N ASP A 569 0.07 11.87 -105.32
CA ASP A 569 1.10 11.14 -106.05
C ASP A 569 0.88 9.63 -105.92
N GLY A 570 0.51 9.00 -107.03
CA GLY A 570 0.28 7.57 -107.11
C GLY A 570 1.54 6.73 -107.22
N VAL A 571 1.31 5.42 -107.02
CA VAL A 571 2.05 4.28 -107.60
C VAL A 571 3.45 4.02 -107.02
N ASN A 572 3.60 3.02 -106.15
CA ASN A 572 4.03 1.64 -106.49
C ASN A 572 4.37 0.82 -105.22
N ARG A 573 3.87 -0.42 -105.13
CA ARG A 573 4.21 -1.48 -104.13
C ARG A 573 5.42 -2.30 -104.66
N PRO A 574 6.18 -3.14 -103.88
CA PRO A 574 5.75 -4.40 -103.20
C PRO A 574 6.41 -4.69 -101.81
N HIS A 575 5.74 -5.28 -100.81
CA HIS A 575 5.36 -6.69 -100.53
C HIS A 575 6.47 -7.58 -99.93
N VAL A 576 6.35 -7.94 -98.63
CA VAL A 576 6.92 -9.15 -97.98
C VAL A 576 6.00 -9.62 -96.85
N GLU A 577 6.00 -10.93 -96.65
CA GLU A 577 5.03 -11.89 -96.11
C GLU A 577 5.17 -12.14 -94.59
N PHE A 578 4.07 -12.51 -93.92
CA PHE A 578 4.02 -12.95 -92.51
C PHE A 578 3.79 -14.45 -92.44
N ASP A 579 4.48 -15.14 -91.53
CA ASP A 579 4.16 -16.51 -91.11
C ASP A 579 3.85 -16.56 -89.60
N GLY A 580 2.90 -17.44 -89.25
CA GLY A 580 2.16 -17.44 -87.99
C GLY A 580 2.77 -18.24 -86.82
N PRO A 581 2.04 -18.34 -85.69
CA PRO A 581 2.60 -18.55 -84.35
C PRO A 581 2.61 -20.01 -83.88
N SER A 582 3.43 -20.32 -82.87
CA SER A 582 3.27 -21.53 -82.04
C SER A 582 3.38 -21.24 -80.54
N THR A 583 2.43 -21.82 -79.82
CA THR A 583 2.21 -21.78 -78.37
C THR A 583 3.11 -22.74 -77.62
N GLY A 584 3.61 -22.36 -76.43
CA GLY A 584 4.35 -23.24 -75.53
C GLY A 584 4.14 -22.88 -74.05
N THR A 585 3.67 -23.87 -73.30
CA THR A 585 3.29 -23.98 -71.87
C THR A 585 4.42 -23.71 -70.84
N PRO A 586 4.09 -23.53 -69.53
CA PRO A 586 5.01 -23.09 -68.48
C PRO A 586 5.73 -24.25 -67.78
N ALA A 587 6.92 -23.99 -67.24
CA ALA A 587 7.70 -24.93 -66.44
C ALA A 587 7.89 -24.42 -65.01
N SER A 588 7.63 -25.31 -64.05
CA SER A 588 7.98 -25.22 -62.64
C SER A 588 9.48 -25.32 -62.42
N HIS A 589 10.00 -24.72 -61.34
CA HIS A 589 11.12 -25.31 -60.62
C HIS A 589 11.09 -24.93 -59.14
N ALA A 590 11.09 -25.97 -58.31
CA ALA A 590 11.50 -25.94 -56.92
C ALA A 590 13.01 -26.24 -56.84
N ALA A 591 13.69 -25.59 -55.89
CA ALA A 591 14.74 -26.14 -55.02
C ALA A 591 15.00 -25.12 -53.90
#